data_AF-A0AB72V9U4-F1
#
_entry.id   AF-A0AB72V9U4-F1
#
_cell.length_a   1.000
_cell.length_b   1.000
_cell.length_c   1.000
_cell.angle_alpha   90.00
_cell.angle_beta   90.00
_cell.angle_gamma   90.00
#
_symmetry.space_group_name_H-M   'P 1'
#
loop_
_entity.id
_entity.type
_entity.pdbx_description
1 polymer ?
#
loop_
_entity_poly.entity_id
_entity_poly.type
_entity_poly.pdbx_seq_one_letter_code
_entity_poly.pdbx_strand_id
1 'polypeptide(L)'
;MIRWWLNLHAPSIRNIRMAHENQKTVSIFAWLSVLVVAILGYVLWLVPISWYGIREWIYPIIAVPLIGYALFTAFKSKSWVLGICAILALLSPIIWLTAGFFIFGF
;
A
#
# COMPACT_ATOMS: atom_id res chain seq x y z
N MET A 1 37.35 -33.00 4.13
CA MET A 1 37.30 -31.67 3.48
C MET A 1 35.88 -31.21 3.11
N ILE A 2 35.02 -32.07 2.53
CA ILE A 2 33.64 -31.72 2.12
C ILE A 2 32.73 -31.23 3.27
N ARG A 3 32.91 -31.74 4.49
CA ARG A 3 32.10 -31.36 5.66
C ARG A 3 32.27 -29.90 6.09
N TRP A 4 33.45 -29.32 5.86
CA TRP A 4 33.74 -27.91 6.16
C TRP A 4 33.09 -26.97 5.14
N TRP A 5 33.03 -27.39 3.88
CA TRP A 5 32.46 -26.61 2.78
C TRP A 5 30.93 -26.50 2.87
N LEU A 6 30.26 -27.59 3.27
CA LEU A 6 28.82 -27.60 3.55
C LEU A 6 28.43 -26.70 4.74
N ASN A 7 29.30 -26.56 5.75
CA ASN A 7 29.03 -25.75 6.94
C ASN A 7 29.15 -24.23 6.68
N LEU A 8 29.87 -23.83 5.62
CA LEU A 8 29.97 -22.44 5.17
C LEU A 8 28.74 -22.00 4.34
N HIS A 9 28.05 -22.94 3.70
CA HIS A 9 26.90 -22.68 2.84
C HIS A 9 25.56 -22.99 3.51
N ALA A 10 25.55 -23.55 4.72
CA ALA A 10 24.35 -23.71 5.51
C ALA A 10 24.05 -22.38 6.22
N PRO A 11 23.12 -21.54 5.75
CA PRO A 11 22.67 -20.41 6.54
C PRO A 11 22.13 -20.98 7.85
N SER A 12 22.80 -20.66 8.96
CA SER A 12 22.35 -21.13 10.27
C SER A 12 20.87 -20.77 10.42
N ILE A 13 20.04 -21.65 10.96
CA ILE A 13 18.59 -21.40 11.16
C ILE A 13 18.37 -20.09 11.91
N ARG A 14 19.35 -19.66 12.72
CA ARG A 14 19.42 -18.36 13.36
C ARG A 14 19.49 -17.19 12.36
N ASN A 15 20.31 -17.26 11.31
CA ASN A 15 20.35 -16.22 10.26
C ASN A 15 19.05 -16.15 9.45
N ILE A 16 18.41 -17.29 9.17
CA ILE A 16 17.09 -17.32 8.50
C ILE A 16 16.03 -16.69 9.42
N ARG A 17 16.02 -17.05 10.70
CA ARG A 17 15.11 -16.48 11.70
C ARG A 17 15.34 -14.97 11.86
N MET A 18 16.59 -14.52 11.92
CA MET A 18 16.92 -13.09 12.02
C MET A 18 16.59 -12.31 10.74
N ALA A 19 16.66 -12.92 9.55
CA ALA A 19 16.18 -12.29 8.32
C ALA A 19 14.65 -12.12 8.31
N HIS A 20 13.93 -13.10 8.85
CA HIS A 20 12.47 -13.06 8.93
C HIS A 20 11.95 -12.10 10.02
N GLU A 21 12.69 -11.95 11.11
CA GLU A 21 12.37 -11.04 12.22
C GLU A 21 12.69 -9.57 11.90
N ASN A 22 13.62 -9.32 10.97
CA ASN A 22 13.97 -7.99 10.50
C ASN A 22 13.04 -7.47 9.39
N GLN A 23 11.99 -8.22 9.07
CA GLN A 23 10.89 -7.74 8.25
C GLN A 23 10.11 -6.73 9.10
N LYS A 24 10.61 -5.48 9.12
CA LYS A 24 10.02 -4.34 9.84
C LYS A 24 8.51 -4.38 9.66
N THR A 25 7.81 -4.77 10.71
CA THR A 25 6.36 -4.85 10.72
C THR A 25 5.85 -3.45 10.45
N VAL A 26 5.39 -3.22 9.21
CA VAL A 26 4.87 -1.94 8.79
C VAL A 26 3.61 -1.69 9.64
N SER A 27 3.51 -0.51 10.23
CA SER A 27 2.41 -0.17 11.15
C SER A 27 1.06 -0.52 10.53
N ILE A 28 0.22 -1.25 11.27
CA ILE A 28 -1.14 -1.63 10.83
C ILE A 28 -1.94 -0.39 10.41
N PHE A 29 -1.68 0.75 11.07
CA PHE A 29 -2.32 2.03 10.79
C PHE A 29 -1.95 2.59 9.41
N ALA A 30 -0.76 2.30 8.90
CA ALA A 30 -0.35 2.72 7.57
C ALA A 30 -1.06 1.93 6.47
N TRP A 31 -1.31 0.64 6.70
CA TRP A 31 -2.13 -0.17 5.81
C TRP A 31 -3.60 0.27 5.84
N LEU A 32 -4.12 0.56 7.03
CA LEU A 32 -5.47 1.09 7.20
C LEU A 32 -5.63 2.44 6.48
N SER A 33 -4.64 3.33 6.55
CA SER A 33 -4.74 4.62 5.86
C SER A 33 -4.79 4.48 4.33
N VAL A 34 -3.98 3.57 3.76
CA VAL A 34 -4.05 3.24 2.32
C VAL A 34 -5.43 2.68 1.94
N LEU A 35 -5.97 1.77 2.74
CA LEU A 35 -7.27 1.15 2.50
C LEU A 35 -8.42 2.17 2.57
N VAL A 36 -8.41 3.04 3.58
CA VAL A 36 -9.40 4.11 3.75
C VAL A 36 -9.40 5.04 2.55
N VAL A 37 -8.22 5.45 2.06
CA VAL A 37 -8.15 6.34 0.90
C VAL A 37 -8.59 5.65 -0.39
N ALA A 38 -8.26 4.36 -0.58
CA ALA A 38 -8.73 3.60 -1.73
C ALA A 38 -10.27 3.52 -1.78
N ILE A 39 -10.91 3.25 -0.63
CA ILE A 39 -12.38 3.17 -0.51
C ILE A 39 -13.00 4.56 -0.72
N LEU A 40 -12.47 5.59 -0.05
CA LEU A 40 -12.98 6.96 -0.21
C LEU A 40 -12.86 7.44 -1.65
N GLY A 41 -11.74 7.16 -2.32
CA GLY A 41 -11.54 7.49 -3.73
C GLY A 41 -12.59 6.85 -4.63
N TYR A 42 -12.96 5.59 -4.37
CA TYR A 42 -14.04 4.89 -5.09
C TYR A 42 -15.42 5.48 -4.78
N VAL A 43 -15.78 5.61 -3.50
CA VAL A 43 -17.10 6.10 -3.08
C VAL A 43 -17.36 7.53 -3.57
N LEU A 44 -16.35 8.41 -3.47
CA LEU A 44 -16.48 9.79 -3.93
C LEU A 44 -16.61 9.89 -5.45
N TRP A 45 -16.20 8.88 -6.20
CA TRP A 45 -16.40 8.85 -7.64
C TRP A 45 -17.87 8.56 -8.03
N LEU A 46 -18.61 7.84 -7.17
CA LEU A 46 -20.03 7.51 -7.36
C LEU A 46 -20.98 8.66 -6.96
N VAL A 47 -20.45 9.72 -6.36
CA VAL A 47 -21.24 10.87 -5.90
C VAL A 47 -21.81 11.63 -7.11
N PRO A 48 -23.05 12.14 -7.05
CA PRO A 48 -23.63 12.92 -8.15
C PRO A 48 -22.86 14.23 -8.42
N ILE A 49 -22.92 14.70 -9.67
CA ILE A 49 -22.21 15.89 -10.16
C ILE A 49 -22.46 17.14 -9.30
N SER A 50 -23.66 17.29 -8.73
CA SER A 50 -24.00 18.41 -7.83
C SER A 50 -23.09 18.54 -6.60
N TRP A 51 -22.41 17.46 -6.22
CA TRP A 51 -21.54 17.39 -5.04
C TRP A 51 -20.05 17.37 -5.42
N TYR A 52 -19.70 17.51 -6.70
CA TYR A 52 -18.30 17.50 -7.16
C TYR A 52 -17.49 18.64 -6.54
N GLY A 53 -18.07 19.85 -6.45
CA GLY A 53 -17.41 20.97 -5.79
C GLY A 53 -17.06 20.66 -4.33
N ILE A 54 -17.97 20.03 -3.58
CA ILE A 54 -17.72 19.65 -2.18
C ILE A 54 -16.65 18.55 -2.10
N ARG A 55 -16.75 17.53 -2.95
CA ARG A 55 -15.79 16.42 -3.05
C ARG A 55 -14.37 16.92 -3.33
N GLU A 56 -14.20 17.82 -4.30
CA GLU A 56 -12.88 18.31 -4.74
C GLU A 56 -12.15 19.08 -3.64
N TRP A 57 -12.88 19.72 -2.73
CA TRP A 57 -12.30 20.40 -1.57
C TRP A 57 -12.05 19.46 -0.38
N ILE A 58 -13.01 18.59 -0.06
CA ILE A 58 -12.93 17.73 1.13
C ILE A 58 -11.97 16.56 0.93
N TYR A 59 -11.97 15.94 -0.26
CA TYR A 59 -11.18 14.75 -0.51
C TYR A 59 -9.67 14.97 -0.34
N PRO A 60 -9.05 16.02 -0.91
CA PRO A 60 -7.62 16.26 -0.74
C PRO A 60 -7.25 16.51 0.72
N ILE A 61 -8.09 17.23 1.47
CA ILE A 61 -7.85 17.55 2.89
C ILE A 61 -7.73 16.27 3.72
N ILE A 62 -8.48 15.21 3.38
CA ILE A 62 -8.46 13.92 4.08
C ILE A 62 -7.40 12.99 3.48
N ALA A 63 -7.36 12.87 2.15
CA ALA A 63 -6.51 11.91 1.45
C ALA A 63 -5.01 12.25 1.56
N VAL A 64 -4.64 13.54 1.47
CA VAL A 64 -3.24 13.99 1.53
C VAL A 64 -2.56 13.60 2.85
N PRO A 65 -3.12 13.87 4.05
CA PRO A 65 -2.46 13.46 5.30
C PRO A 65 -2.42 11.93 5.48
N LEU A 66 -3.45 11.19 5.07
CA LEU A 66 -3.50 9.72 5.16
C LEU A 66 -2.45 9.04 4.27
N ILE A 67 -2.33 9.52 3.02
CA ILE A 67 -1.30 9.04 2.09
C ILE A 67 0.08 9.53 2.49
N GLY A 68 0.21 10.78 2.93
CA GLY A 68 1.46 11.32 3.46
C GLY A 68 1.99 10.49 4.62
N TYR A 69 1.11 10.07 5.55
CA TYR A 69 1.45 9.15 6.63
C TYR A 69 1.87 7.77 6.11
N ALA A 70 1.15 7.21 5.13
CA ALA A 70 1.51 5.93 4.52
C ALA A 70 2.87 5.98 3.79
N LEU A 71 3.15 7.03 3.02
CA LEU A 71 4.45 7.23 2.35
C LEU A 71 5.57 7.45 3.35
N PHE A 72 5.34 8.24 4.40
CA PHE A 72 6.33 8.48 5.45
C PHE A 72 6.68 7.18 6.20
N THR A 73 5.68 6.37 6.53
CA THR A 73 5.87 5.06 7.15
C THR A 73 6.49 4.05 6.19
N ALA A 74 6.16 4.07 4.89
CA ALA A 74 6.83 3.29 3.85
C ALA A 74 8.33 3.58 3.83
N PHE A 75 8.68 4.87 3.81
CA PHE A 75 10.07 5.34 3.76
C PHE A 75 10.86 4.93 5.01
N LYS A 76 10.30 5.14 6.21
CA LYS A 76 10.94 4.70 7.46
C LYS A 76 11.08 3.17 7.58
N SER A 77 10.11 2.44 7.03
CA SER A 77 10.10 0.97 7.08
C SER A 77 10.89 0.33 5.94
N LYS A 78 11.39 1.11 4.97
CA LYS A 78 11.96 0.64 3.69
C LYS A 78 11.05 -0.35 2.96
N SER A 79 9.73 -0.22 3.16
CA SER A 79 8.74 -1.10 2.53
C SER A 79 8.27 -0.48 1.22
N TRP A 80 8.85 -0.95 0.14
CA TRP A 80 8.46 -0.55 -1.22
C TRP A 80 7.02 -0.93 -1.54
N VAL A 81 6.54 -2.05 -0.99
CA VAL A 81 5.17 -2.54 -1.19
C VAL A 81 4.15 -1.53 -0.66
N LEU A 82 4.35 -1.01 0.56
CA LEU A 82 3.44 -0.01 1.13
C LEU A 82 3.44 1.28 0.30
N GLY A 83 4.61 1.71 -0.17
CA GLY A 83 4.74 2.91 -1.02
C GLY A 83 3.99 2.75 -2.34
N ILE A 84 4.14 1.62 -3.02
CA ILE A 84 3.42 1.32 -4.26
C ILE A 84 1.91 1.26 -3.99
N CYS A 85 1.47 0.58 -2.91
CA CYS A 85 0.06 0.52 -2.54
C CYS A 85 -0.53 1.90 -2.23
N ALA A 86 0.22 2.80 -1.59
CA ALA A 86 -0.23 4.17 -1.32
C ALA A 86 -0.45 4.98 -2.61
N ILE A 87 0.43 4.81 -3.60
CA ILE A 87 0.29 5.44 -4.93
C ILE A 87 -0.89 4.81 -5.69
N LEU A 88 -1.03 3.49 -5.65
CA LEU A 88 -2.17 2.80 -6.28
C LEU A 88 -3.51 3.22 -5.65
N ALA A 89 -3.55 3.48 -4.34
CA ALA A 89 -4.77 3.97 -3.68
C ALA A 89 -5.22 5.34 -4.20
N LEU A 90 -4.29 6.23 -4.61
CA LEU A 90 -4.65 7.48 -5.29
C LEU A 90 -5.28 7.23 -6.66
N LEU A 91 -4.78 6.22 -7.37
CA LEU A 91 -5.27 5.80 -8.68
C LEU A 91 -6.48 4.86 -8.58
N SER A 92 -6.99 4.58 -7.37
CA SER A 92 -8.13 3.71 -7.11
C SER A 92 -9.29 3.89 -8.10
N PRO A 93 -9.76 5.12 -8.42
CA PRO A 93 -10.88 5.30 -9.35
C PRO A 93 -10.60 4.73 -10.75
N ILE A 94 -9.37 4.90 -11.25
CA ILE A 94 -8.95 4.42 -12.58
C ILE A 94 -8.79 2.90 -12.56
N ILE A 95 -8.28 2.34 -11.46
CA ILE A 95 -8.11 0.90 -11.27
C ILE A 95 -9.48 0.20 -11.24
N TRP A 96 -10.45 0.77 -10.54
CA TRP A 96 -11.82 0.24 -10.49
C TRP A 96 -12.54 0.37 -11.83
N LEU A 97 -12.33 1.47 -12.57
CA LEU A 97 -12.85 1.62 -13.92
C LEU A 97 -12.26 0.59 -14.89
N THR A 98 -10.94 0.41 -14.89
CA THR A 98 -10.27 -0.57 -15.74
C THR A 98 -10.65 -2.00 -15.35
N ALA A 99 -10.69 -2.33 -14.06
CA ALA A 99 -11.16 -3.63 -13.60
C ALA A 99 -12.64 -3.88 -13.96
N GLY A 100 -13.50 -2.88 -13.79
CA GLY A 100 -14.90 -2.95 -14.21
C GLY A 100 -15.03 -3.17 -15.71
N PHE A 101 -14.22 -2.50 -16.52
CA PHE A 101 -14.19 -2.68 -17.98
C PHE A 101 -13.77 -4.10 -18.37
N PHE A 102 -12.72 -4.65 -17.73
CA PHE A 102 -12.27 -6.03 -17.98
C PHE A 102 -13.28 -7.10 -17.54
N ILE A 103 -14.03 -6.87 -16.47
CA ILE A 103 -14.99 -7.84 -15.92
C ILE A 103 -16.35 -7.76 -16.62
N PHE A 104 -16.83 -6.56 -16.90
CA PHE A 104 -18.16 -6.32 -17.46
C PHE A 104 -18.18 -6.04 -18.96
N GLY A 105 -17.01 -5.86 -19.60
CA GLY A 105 -16.86 -5.83 -21.06
C GLY A 105 -17.61 -4.69 -21.76
N PHE A 106 -17.62 -3.50 -21.17
CA PHE A 106 -18.25 -2.32 -21.78
C PHE A 106 -17.48 -1.82 -23.02
#